data_AF-A0A9P7YS54-F1
#
_entry.id   AF-A0A9P7YS54-F1
#
_cell.length_a   1.000
_cell.length_b   1.000
_cell.length_c   1.000
_cell.angle_alpha   90.00
_cell.angle_beta   90.00
_cell.angle_gamma   90.00
#
_symmetry.space_group_name_H-M   'P 1'
#
loop_
_entity.id
_entity.type
_entity.pdbx_description
1 polymer ?
#
loop_
_entity_poly.entity_id
_entity_poly.type
_entity_poly.pdbx_seq_one_letter_code
_entity_poly.pdbx_strand_id
1 'polypeptide(L)'
;MSNAITKFCSEAARQGVQDSNSGSIARRYNPDTGEEVGLNMDWAPGLPFSLVESECVAHMSLVMNNCDGNNPQNPMNWKHGGALQVGPVRYAIHVAAKRYFAGTCSLGLRQFENGLSPTLPTKYTFKLRLEARDAKGRDVGGTGGEEAPAGDQHPYRLAGVYYDDLVITPEAAFRSYDYVQFSLGGQSWRQDDAGVTPGCSSGEYEKTGDSNWERDIVCTFHC
;
A
#
# COMPACT_ATOMS: atom_id res chain seq x y z
N MET A 1 -7.10 11.14 0.92
CA MET A 1 -8.38 10.86 1.60
C MET A 1 -9.06 12.11 2.20
N SER A 2 -8.38 12.98 2.95
CA SER A 2 -8.96 14.24 3.52
C SER A 2 -9.68 15.11 2.47
N ASN A 3 -9.10 15.27 1.28
CA ASN A 3 -9.70 16.06 0.19
C ASN A 3 -11.04 15.47 -0.33
N ALA A 4 -11.22 14.14 -0.31
CA ALA A 4 -12.45 13.49 -0.74
C ALA A 4 -13.61 13.75 0.24
N ILE A 5 -13.32 13.76 1.55
CA ILE A 5 -14.30 14.05 2.62
C ILE A 5 -14.80 15.48 2.50
N THR A 6 -13.90 16.47 2.42
CA THR A 6 -14.28 17.87 2.28
C THR A 6 -15.13 18.10 1.03
N LYS A 7 -14.73 17.51 -0.10
CA LYS A 7 -15.49 17.60 -1.36
C LYS A 7 -16.88 16.98 -1.24
N PHE A 8 -16.98 15.76 -0.71
CA PHE A 8 -18.25 15.08 -0.50
C PHE A 8 -19.20 15.88 0.38
N CYS A 9 -18.72 16.35 1.54
CA CYS A 9 -19.55 17.08 2.49
C CYS A 9 -20.03 18.41 1.93
N SER A 10 -19.21 19.12 1.16
CA SER A 10 -19.63 20.36 0.49
C SER A 10 -20.69 20.11 -0.58
N GLU A 11 -20.49 19.07 -1.41
CA GLU A 11 -21.47 18.67 -2.43
C GLU A 11 -22.79 18.21 -1.79
N ALA A 12 -22.72 17.41 -0.73
CA ALA A 12 -23.88 16.90 0.01
C ALA A 12 -24.66 18.03 0.71
N ALA A 13 -23.95 19.00 1.30
CA ALA A 13 -24.59 20.16 1.96
C ALA A 13 -25.31 21.04 0.95
N ARG A 14 -24.71 21.25 -0.22
CA ARG A 14 -25.34 21.98 -1.33
C ARG A 14 -26.56 21.25 -1.88
N GLN A 15 -26.50 19.92 -1.96
CA GLN A 15 -27.63 19.10 -2.43
C GLN A 15 -28.78 19.10 -1.42
N GLY A 16 -28.47 19.02 -0.12
CA GLY A 16 -29.41 19.11 1.00
C GLY A 16 -30.40 17.94 1.13
N VAL A 17 -30.51 17.08 0.12
CA VAL A 17 -31.44 15.94 0.06
C VAL A 17 -30.76 14.70 -0.49
N GLN A 18 -31.36 13.54 -0.24
CA GLN A 18 -30.89 12.25 -0.74
C GLN A 18 -30.83 12.21 -2.27
N ASP A 19 -29.96 11.37 -2.81
CA ASP A 19 -30.02 10.96 -4.19
C ASP A 19 -31.38 10.30 -4.46
N SER A 20 -31.95 10.53 -5.65
CA SER A 20 -33.30 10.09 -5.97
C SER A 20 -33.50 8.59 -5.72
N ASN A 21 -34.52 8.24 -4.93
CA ASN A 21 -34.92 6.87 -4.61
C ASN A 21 -33.84 6.00 -3.92
N SER A 22 -32.85 6.61 -3.25
CA SER A 22 -31.71 5.85 -2.69
C SER A 22 -31.73 5.68 -1.17
N GLY A 23 -32.39 6.58 -0.43
CA GLY A 23 -32.24 6.66 1.03
C GLY A 23 -30.86 7.16 1.48
N SER A 24 -30.04 7.70 0.58
CA SER A 24 -28.68 8.13 0.87
C SER A 24 -28.20 9.28 -0.02
N ILE A 25 -27.07 9.90 0.31
CA ILE A 25 -26.22 10.58 -0.67
C ILE A 25 -24.94 9.78 -0.77
N ALA A 26 -24.56 9.31 -1.96
CA ALA A 26 -23.38 8.48 -2.13
C ALA A 26 -22.51 8.94 -3.31
N ARG A 27 -21.20 9.09 -3.09
CA ARG A 27 -20.25 9.45 -4.14
C ARG A 27 -19.05 8.51 -4.10
N ARG A 28 -18.44 8.33 -5.27
CA ARG A 28 -17.23 7.54 -5.47
C ARG A 28 -16.15 8.45 -6.03
N TYR A 29 -14.96 8.38 -5.44
CA TYR A 29 -13.80 9.18 -5.82
C TYR A 29 -12.66 8.27 -6.25
N ASN A 30 -11.82 8.75 -7.17
CA ASN A 30 -10.68 8.03 -7.74
C ASN A 30 -11.04 6.61 -8.25
N PRO A 31 -12.10 6.49 -9.09
CA PRO A 31 -12.56 5.19 -9.56
C PRO A 31 -11.43 4.42 -10.26
N ASP A 32 -11.40 3.11 -10.03
CA ASP A 32 -10.51 2.15 -10.68
C ASP A 32 -9.03 2.33 -10.33
N THR A 33 -8.74 3.03 -9.22
CA THR A 33 -7.37 3.29 -8.72
C THR A 33 -7.11 2.62 -7.37
N GLY A 34 -5.86 2.69 -6.89
CA GLY A 34 -5.47 2.37 -5.51
C GLY A 34 -6.17 3.15 -4.42
N GLU A 35 -6.66 4.33 -4.78
CA GLU A 35 -7.19 5.29 -3.83
C GLU A 35 -8.71 5.41 -3.93
N GLU A 36 -9.36 4.43 -4.56
CA GLU A 36 -10.81 4.43 -4.72
C GLU A 36 -11.49 4.45 -3.34
N VAL A 37 -12.33 5.46 -3.15
CA VAL A 37 -13.10 5.63 -1.92
C VAL A 37 -14.55 6.01 -2.24
N GLY A 38 -15.47 5.23 -1.70
CA GLY A 38 -16.89 5.54 -1.60
C GLY A 38 -17.19 6.26 -0.29
N LEU A 39 -17.94 7.34 -0.37
CA LEU A 39 -18.45 8.07 0.80
C LEU A 39 -19.97 8.14 0.70
N ASN A 40 -20.66 7.84 1.78
CA ASN A 40 -22.12 7.95 1.82
C ASN A 40 -22.68 8.38 3.17
N MET A 41 -23.84 9.01 3.10
CA MET A 41 -24.68 9.33 4.24
C MET A 41 -26.06 8.75 4.02
N ASP A 42 -26.50 7.87 4.91
CA ASP A 42 -27.82 7.23 4.83
C ASP A 42 -28.76 7.79 5.89
N TRP A 43 -30.02 8.06 5.53
CA TRP A 43 -31.07 8.43 6.48
C TRP A 43 -32.45 8.03 5.96
N ALA A 44 -33.49 8.09 6.79
CA ALA A 44 -34.83 7.75 6.30
C ALA A 44 -35.37 8.86 5.37
N PRO A 45 -35.98 8.52 4.22
CA PRO A 45 -36.61 9.50 3.33
C PRO A 45 -37.68 10.31 4.06
N GLY A 46 -37.74 11.61 3.76
CA GLY A 46 -38.74 12.53 4.33
C GLY A 46 -38.44 13.01 5.76
N LEU A 47 -37.33 12.59 6.37
CA LEU A 47 -36.87 13.20 7.62
C LEU A 47 -36.42 14.65 7.38
N PRO A 48 -36.84 15.61 8.24
CA PRO A 48 -36.30 16.96 8.22
C PRO A 48 -34.88 16.93 8.78
N PHE A 49 -33.92 16.67 7.91
CA PHE A 49 -32.49 16.67 8.21
C PHE A 49 -31.82 17.80 7.45
N SER A 50 -31.15 18.70 8.18
CA SER A 50 -30.36 19.78 7.59
C SER A 50 -28.89 19.36 7.59
N LEU A 51 -28.34 19.11 6.40
CA LEU A 51 -26.94 18.70 6.26
C LEU A 51 -26.02 19.92 6.39
N VAL A 52 -25.28 20.00 7.50
CA VAL A 52 -24.27 21.03 7.73
C VAL A 52 -22.90 20.51 7.32
N GLU A 53 -22.21 21.20 6.41
CA GLU A 53 -20.92 20.78 5.85
C GLU A 53 -19.88 20.47 6.95
N SER A 54 -19.73 21.37 7.93
CA SER A 54 -18.75 21.20 9.01
C SER A 54 -19.03 19.98 9.90
N GLU A 55 -20.29 19.67 10.15
CA GLU A 55 -20.69 18.49 10.93
C GLU A 55 -20.42 17.21 10.13
N CYS A 56 -20.76 17.20 8.84
CA CYS A 56 -20.43 16.10 7.95
C CYS A 56 -18.93 15.81 7.94
N VAL A 57 -18.09 16.85 7.78
CA VAL A 57 -16.63 16.70 7.78
C VAL A 57 -16.15 16.15 9.13
N ALA A 58 -16.68 16.65 10.24
CA ALA A 58 -16.30 16.17 11.58
C ALA A 58 -16.67 14.69 11.77
N HIS A 59 -17.89 14.28 11.40
CA HIS A 59 -18.35 12.90 11.55
C HIS A 59 -17.63 11.92 10.64
N MET A 60 -17.40 12.28 9.37
CA MET A 60 -16.59 11.46 8.44
C MET A 60 -15.13 11.38 8.90
N SER A 61 -14.57 12.45 9.46
CA SER A 61 -13.23 12.42 10.05
C SER A 61 -13.16 11.51 11.27
N LEU A 62 -14.23 11.45 12.08
CA LEU A 62 -14.32 10.50 13.19
C LEU A 62 -14.39 9.05 12.69
N VAL A 63 -15.10 8.77 11.60
CA VAL A 63 -15.08 7.43 10.96
C VAL A 63 -13.65 7.04 10.58
N MET A 64 -12.87 7.97 10.02
CA MET A 64 -11.46 7.72 9.67
C MET A 64 -10.55 7.55 10.89
N ASN A 65 -10.76 8.36 11.94
CA ASN A 65 -9.83 8.44 13.07
C ASN A 65 -10.09 7.36 14.13
N ASN A 66 -11.34 6.90 14.31
CA ASN A 66 -11.70 5.95 15.36
C ASN A 66 -11.50 4.47 14.97
N CYS A 67 -10.98 4.17 13.79
CA CYS A 67 -10.63 2.79 13.42
C CYS A 67 -9.20 2.45 13.86
N ASP A 68 -9.10 1.67 14.94
CA ASP A 68 -8.02 0.75 15.36
C ASP A 68 -6.59 1.28 15.52
N GLY A 69 -6.37 2.10 16.56
CA GLY A 69 -5.03 2.42 17.03
C GLY A 69 -4.22 1.28 17.67
N ASN A 70 -4.75 0.07 17.86
CA ASN A 70 -4.09 -1.02 18.62
C ASN A 70 -4.56 -2.45 18.24
N ASN A 71 -4.90 -2.70 16.98
CA ASN A 71 -5.35 -4.03 16.55
C ASN A 71 -4.15 -4.90 16.09
N PRO A 72 -3.84 -6.04 16.74
CA PRO A 72 -2.73 -6.93 16.32
C PRO A 72 -2.94 -7.54 14.93
N GLN A 73 -4.19 -7.62 14.48
CA GLN A 73 -4.59 -7.98 13.12
C GLN A 73 -4.67 -6.76 12.20
N ASN A 74 -4.17 -5.59 12.59
CA ASN A 74 -3.93 -4.41 11.75
C ASN A 74 -2.72 -3.64 12.32
N PRO A 75 -1.54 -4.28 12.41
CA PRO A 75 -0.37 -3.73 13.11
C PRO A 75 0.12 -2.40 12.54
N MET A 76 -0.27 -2.13 11.29
CA MET A 76 0.09 -0.94 10.53
C MET A 76 -1.03 0.13 10.55
N ASN A 77 -2.11 -0.07 11.31
CA ASN A 77 -3.23 0.86 11.50
C ASN A 77 -3.83 1.38 10.17
N TRP A 78 -3.93 0.49 9.18
CA TRP A 78 -4.52 0.81 7.89
C TRP A 78 -6.00 1.11 8.08
N LYS A 79 -6.48 2.20 7.45
CA LYS A 79 -7.87 2.62 7.54
C LYS A 79 -8.68 1.92 6.45
N HIS A 80 -9.55 0.98 6.85
CA HIS A 80 -10.41 0.22 5.93
C HIS A 80 -11.77 0.88 5.69
N GLY A 81 -11.87 2.16 5.99
CA GLY A 81 -13.15 2.84 6.12
C GLY A 81 -13.89 2.40 7.39
N GLY A 82 -15.20 2.59 7.42
CA GLY A 82 -16.03 2.33 8.59
C GLY A 82 -17.38 3.02 8.49
N ALA A 83 -18.15 2.96 9.57
CA ALA A 83 -19.38 3.72 9.67
C ALA A 83 -19.60 4.25 11.09
N LEU A 84 -20.25 5.41 11.17
CA LEU A 84 -20.64 6.07 12.41
C LEU A 84 -22.13 6.43 12.33
N GLN A 85 -22.89 6.03 13.34
CA GLN A 85 -24.28 6.45 13.49
C GLN A 85 -24.34 7.71 14.36
N VAL A 86 -24.95 8.78 13.85
CA VAL A 86 -25.22 10.02 14.61
C VAL A 86 -26.69 10.38 14.45
N GLY A 87 -27.47 10.15 15.51
CA GLY A 87 -28.92 10.31 15.45
C GLY A 87 -29.53 9.45 14.32
N PRO A 88 -30.33 10.02 13.41
CA PRO A 88 -30.95 9.26 12.33
C PRO A 88 -30.04 9.04 11.11
N VAL A 89 -28.83 9.61 11.11
CA VAL A 89 -27.93 9.59 9.95
C VAL A 89 -26.76 8.66 10.18
N ARG A 90 -26.51 7.78 9.22
CA ARG A 90 -25.34 6.91 9.18
C ARG A 90 -24.33 7.50 8.20
N TYR A 91 -23.14 7.80 8.70
CA TYR A 91 -21.99 8.25 7.91
C TYR A 91 -21.12 7.03 7.62
N ALA A 92 -20.75 6.78 6.38
CA ALA A 92 -19.92 5.64 6.04
C ALA A 92 -18.85 5.99 4.99
N ILE A 93 -17.71 5.35 5.16
CA ILE A 93 -16.55 5.42 4.28
C ILE A 93 -16.25 4.00 3.85
N HIS A 94 -16.28 3.77 2.56
CA HIS A 94 -15.99 2.50 1.93
C HIS A 94 -14.70 2.66 1.14
N VAL A 95 -13.63 2.04 1.59
CA VAL A 95 -12.43 1.93 0.75
C VAL A 95 -12.62 0.71 -0.15
N ALA A 96 -12.33 0.83 -1.44
CA ALA A 96 -12.36 -0.35 -2.30
C ALA A 96 -11.38 -1.39 -1.73
N ALA A 97 -11.88 -2.58 -1.42
CA ALA A 97 -11.06 -3.64 -0.84
C ALA A 97 -10.00 -4.07 -1.85
N LYS A 98 -8.79 -3.52 -1.73
CA LYS A 98 -7.60 -4.12 -2.31
C LYS A 98 -7.14 -5.20 -1.33
N ARG A 99 -6.83 -6.38 -1.89
CA ARG A 99 -6.67 -7.67 -1.20
C ARG A 99 -6.03 -7.49 0.19
N TYR A 100 -6.75 -7.93 1.24
CA TYR A 100 -6.26 -7.92 2.61
C TYR A 100 -5.54 -9.24 2.94
N PHE A 101 -4.27 -9.16 3.36
CA PHE A 101 -3.43 -10.32 3.66
C PHE A 101 -2.90 -10.35 5.09
N ALA A 102 -3.79 -10.31 6.09
CA ALA A 102 -3.43 -10.29 7.51
C ALA A 102 -2.25 -11.21 7.91
N GLY A 103 -1.25 -10.65 8.58
CA GLY A 103 -0.18 -11.34 9.28
C GLY A 103 1.22 -10.92 8.84
N THR A 104 2.05 -11.94 8.58
CA THR A 104 3.42 -11.76 8.11
C THR A 104 3.53 -12.38 6.72
N CYS A 105 3.77 -11.54 5.72
CA CYS A 105 4.06 -11.96 4.36
C CYS A 105 5.54 -12.30 4.22
N SER A 106 5.86 -13.12 3.23
CA SER A 106 7.23 -13.43 2.84
C SER A 106 7.52 -13.01 1.40
N LEU A 107 8.79 -12.70 1.15
CA LEU A 107 9.33 -12.33 -0.14
C LEU A 107 10.57 -13.16 -0.43
N GLY A 108 10.59 -13.88 -1.54
CA GLY A 108 11.80 -14.38 -2.17
C GLY A 108 12.21 -13.42 -3.28
N LEU A 109 13.44 -12.91 -3.21
CA LEU A 109 14.01 -12.02 -4.20
C LEU A 109 15.35 -12.59 -4.66
N ARG A 110 15.49 -12.87 -5.96
CA ARG A 110 16.82 -13.08 -6.56
C ARG A 110 17.26 -11.81 -7.25
N GLN A 111 18.39 -11.27 -6.82
CA GLN A 111 19.00 -10.09 -7.40
C GLN A 111 20.11 -10.52 -8.35
N PHE A 112 20.15 -9.88 -9.51
CA PHE A 112 21.22 -10.03 -10.49
C PHE A 112 21.89 -8.68 -10.70
N GLU A 113 23.21 -8.66 -10.64
CA GLU A 113 24.05 -7.49 -10.85
C GLU A 113 25.02 -7.72 -11.99
N ASN A 114 24.97 -6.84 -12.98
CA ASN A 114 25.92 -6.85 -14.08
C ASN A 114 26.70 -5.53 -14.12
N GLY A 115 28.04 -5.62 -14.20
CA GLY A 115 28.91 -4.50 -14.56
C GLY A 115 30.03 -4.19 -13.58
N LEU A 116 31.18 -4.82 -13.79
CA LEU A 116 32.49 -4.30 -13.39
C LEU A 116 33.28 -3.99 -14.67
N SER A 117 33.31 -2.72 -15.07
CA SER A 117 34.28 -2.24 -16.05
C SER A 117 35.34 -1.44 -15.29
N PRO A 118 36.61 -1.86 -15.29
CA PRO A 118 37.68 -1.16 -14.57
C PRO A 118 38.01 0.23 -15.14
N THR A 119 37.37 0.67 -16.24
CA THR A 119 37.71 1.90 -16.98
C THR A 119 36.55 2.89 -17.14
N LEU A 120 35.35 2.61 -16.63
CA LEU A 120 34.21 3.53 -16.70
C LEU A 120 33.45 3.53 -15.37
N PRO A 121 32.91 4.67 -14.91
CA PRO A 121 31.97 4.68 -13.78
C PRO A 121 30.77 3.83 -14.18
N THR A 122 30.73 2.60 -13.69
CA THR A 122 29.82 1.55 -14.13
C THR A 122 28.40 1.86 -13.71
N LYS A 123 27.49 1.90 -14.69
CA LYS A 123 26.06 1.76 -14.45
C LYS A 123 25.81 0.31 -14.03
N TYR A 124 25.65 0.05 -12.74
CA TYR A 124 25.13 -1.23 -12.28
C TYR A 124 23.75 -1.43 -12.90
N THR A 125 23.54 -2.58 -13.53
CA THR A 125 22.21 -3.00 -13.96
C THR A 125 21.70 -4.03 -12.98
N PHE A 126 20.62 -3.71 -12.27
CA PHE A 126 19.95 -4.66 -11.42
C PHE A 126 18.79 -5.29 -12.16
N LYS A 127 18.67 -6.62 -12.02
CA LYS A 127 17.44 -7.32 -12.32
C LYS A 127 16.99 -8.08 -11.10
N LEU A 128 15.68 -8.27 -10.99
CA LEU A 128 15.04 -8.93 -9.87
C LEU A 128 14.14 -10.04 -10.37
N ARG A 129 14.15 -11.18 -9.70
CA ARG A 129 13.08 -12.17 -9.77
C ARG A 129 12.39 -12.20 -8.41
N LEU A 130 11.07 -12.01 -8.40
CA LEU A 130 10.30 -11.81 -7.18
C LEU A 130 9.21 -12.86 -7.03
N GLU A 131 9.08 -13.41 -5.84
CA GLU A 131 7.95 -14.22 -5.41
C GLU A 131 7.48 -13.76 -4.03
N ALA A 132 6.26 -13.23 -3.93
CA ALA A 132 5.68 -12.79 -2.67
C ALA A 132 4.55 -13.73 -2.25
N ARG A 133 4.44 -14.01 -0.94
CA ARG A 133 3.39 -14.87 -0.38
C ARG A 133 2.77 -14.28 0.88
N ASP A 134 1.48 -14.54 1.09
CA ASP A 134 0.77 -14.13 2.29
C ASP A 134 1.07 -15.03 3.50
N ALA A 135 0.53 -14.67 4.67
CA ALA A 135 0.67 -15.45 5.90
C ALA A 135 0.10 -16.88 5.81
N LYS A 136 -0.69 -17.20 4.78
CA LYS A 136 -1.23 -18.54 4.50
C LYS A 136 -0.45 -19.27 3.40
N GLY A 137 0.65 -18.68 2.92
CA GLY A 137 1.49 -19.22 1.84
C GLY A 137 0.90 -19.07 0.44
N ARG A 138 -0.19 -18.32 0.28
CA ARG A 138 -0.81 -18.05 -1.02
C ARG A 138 -0.01 -16.99 -1.76
N ASP A 139 0.11 -17.14 -3.08
CA ASP A 139 0.79 -16.20 -3.94
C ASP A 139 0.09 -14.83 -3.92
N VAL A 140 0.84 -13.77 -3.64
CA VAL A 140 0.37 -12.38 -3.70
C VAL A 140 0.91 -11.62 -4.90
N GLY A 141 1.78 -12.25 -5.69
CA GLY A 141 2.34 -11.72 -6.92
C GLY A 141 3.86 -11.77 -6.93
N GLY A 142 4.43 -11.22 -8.00
CA GLY A 142 5.86 -11.30 -8.25
C GLY A 142 6.16 -10.97 -9.70
N THR A 143 7.31 -11.44 -10.17
CA THR A 143 7.69 -11.33 -11.59
C THR A 143 7.21 -12.53 -12.42
N GLY A 144 6.49 -13.48 -11.82
CA GLY A 144 6.05 -14.70 -12.51
C GLY A 144 7.20 -15.61 -12.95
N GLY A 145 8.35 -15.52 -12.28
CA GLY A 145 9.57 -16.24 -12.63
C GLY A 145 10.47 -15.50 -13.64
N GLU A 146 10.02 -14.39 -14.21
CA GLU A 146 10.83 -13.58 -15.13
C GLU A 146 11.77 -12.62 -14.38
N GLU A 147 12.79 -12.13 -15.07
CA GLU A 147 13.66 -11.07 -14.56
C GLU A 147 13.09 -9.70 -14.92
N ALA A 148 12.90 -8.83 -13.92
CA ALA A 148 12.47 -7.46 -14.12
C ALA A 148 13.62 -6.48 -13.83
N PRO A 149 13.84 -5.45 -14.67
CA PRO A 149 14.83 -4.42 -14.41
C PRO A 149 14.43 -3.60 -13.17
N ALA A 150 15.40 -3.23 -12.35
CA ALA A 150 15.21 -2.35 -11.21
C ALA A 150 16.47 -1.50 -10.95
N GLY A 151 16.35 -0.46 -10.13
CA GLY A 151 17.47 0.35 -9.66
C GLY A 151 17.00 1.61 -8.92
N ASP A 152 17.95 2.38 -8.39
CA ASP A 152 17.72 3.62 -7.64
C ASP A 152 16.68 4.56 -8.28
N GLN A 153 16.86 4.87 -9.57
CA GLN A 153 15.93 5.72 -10.32
C GLN A 153 14.75 4.99 -10.96
N HIS A 154 14.77 3.66 -10.93
CA HIS A 154 13.78 2.80 -11.59
C HIS A 154 13.39 1.63 -10.66
N PRO A 155 12.73 1.91 -9.53
CA PRO A 155 12.39 0.85 -8.57
C PRO A 155 11.37 -0.12 -9.17
N TYR A 156 11.47 -1.40 -8.79
CA TYR A 156 10.42 -2.36 -9.10
C TYR A 156 9.22 -2.15 -8.17
N ARG A 157 8.01 -2.24 -8.71
CA ARG A 157 6.76 -2.06 -7.96
C ARG A 157 5.88 -3.27 -8.15
N LEU A 158 5.66 -4.03 -7.08
CA LEU A 158 4.61 -5.04 -7.05
C LEU A 158 3.32 -4.37 -6.59
N ALA A 159 2.43 -4.11 -7.55
CA ALA A 159 1.20 -3.40 -7.28
C ALA A 159 0.21 -4.26 -6.48
N GLY A 160 -0.48 -3.63 -5.53
CA GLY A 160 -1.59 -4.28 -4.83
C GLY A 160 -1.21 -5.53 -4.03
N VAL A 161 0.02 -5.56 -3.48
CA VAL A 161 0.36 -6.46 -2.37
C VAL A 161 -0.58 -6.20 -1.19
N TYR A 162 -1.08 -4.97 -1.07
CA TYR A 162 -2.09 -4.57 -0.10
C TYR A 162 -2.98 -3.43 -0.68
N TYR A 163 -3.34 -2.41 0.12
CA TYR A 163 -3.79 -1.08 -0.38
C TYR A 163 -2.66 -0.24 -0.98
N ASP A 164 -1.41 -0.69 -0.86
CA ASP A 164 -0.23 -0.01 -1.38
C ASP A 164 0.63 -0.98 -2.21
N ASP A 165 1.64 -0.42 -2.86
CA ASP A 165 2.60 -1.13 -3.68
C ASP A 165 3.83 -1.48 -2.83
N LEU A 166 4.30 -2.72 -2.97
CA LEU A 166 5.62 -3.08 -2.47
C LEU A 166 6.65 -2.52 -3.46
N VAL A 167 7.43 -1.56 -3.01
CA VAL A 167 8.49 -0.91 -3.79
C VAL A 167 9.83 -1.52 -3.40
N ILE A 168 10.62 -1.89 -4.41
CA ILE A 168 11.94 -2.50 -4.26
C ILE A 168 12.93 -1.66 -5.03
N THR A 169 13.89 -1.09 -4.32
CA THR A 169 14.88 -0.14 -4.85
C THR A 169 16.28 -0.70 -4.62
N PRO A 170 16.88 -1.37 -5.63
CA PRO A 170 18.30 -1.70 -5.60
C PRO A 170 19.13 -0.44 -5.81
N GLU A 171 20.03 -0.16 -4.89
CA GLU A 171 20.94 0.98 -4.93
C GLU A 171 22.38 0.51 -5.06
N ALA A 172 23.08 1.10 -6.04
CA ALA A 172 24.53 0.97 -6.15
C ALA A 172 25.17 2.08 -5.33
N ALA A 173 25.75 1.76 -4.18
CA ALA A 173 26.40 2.75 -3.34
C ALA A 173 27.83 2.95 -3.82
N PHE A 174 28.09 4.06 -4.53
CA PHE A 174 29.40 4.39 -5.12
C PHE A 174 30.60 4.35 -4.14
N ARG A 175 30.39 4.22 -2.82
CA ARG A 175 31.45 4.17 -1.80
C ARG A 175 31.17 3.33 -0.53
N SER A 176 29.99 2.74 -0.37
CA SER A 176 29.65 2.03 0.88
C SER A 176 28.45 1.10 0.68
N TYR A 177 28.73 -0.13 0.29
CA TYR A 177 27.84 -1.30 0.23
C TYR A 177 26.55 -1.14 -0.57
N ASP A 178 26.45 -1.91 -1.65
CA ASP A 178 25.22 -2.03 -2.44
C ASP A 178 24.10 -2.64 -1.58
N TYR A 179 22.92 -2.01 -1.58
CA TYR A 179 21.77 -2.48 -0.83
C TYR A 179 20.48 -2.40 -1.61
N VAL A 180 19.54 -3.26 -1.25
CA VAL A 180 18.16 -3.23 -1.71
C VAL A 180 17.32 -2.69 -0.56
N GLN A 181 16.62 -1.59 -0.82
CA GLN A 181 15.61 -1.04 0.07
C GLN A 181 14.22 -1.51 -0.36
N PHE A 182 13.38 -1.76 0.64
CA PHE A 182 12.00 -2.17 0.48
C PHE A 182 11.10 -1.18 1.21
N SER A 183 9.94 -0.87 0.64
CA SER A 183 8.90 -0.11 1.33
C SER A 183 7.49 -0.57 0.94
N LEU A 184 6.58 -0.58 1.91
CA LEU A 184 5.15 -0.88 1.70
C LEU A 184 4.33 -0.07 2.69
N GLY A 185 3.56 0.93 2.26
CA GLY A 185 2.88 1.83 3.19
C GLY A 185 3.87 2.56 4.12
N GLY A 186 3.62 2.48 5.42
CA GLY A 186 4.45 3.13 6.44
C GLY A 186 5.72 2.36 6.85
N GLN A 187 5.95 1.14 6.33
CA GLN A 187 7.14 0.34 6.66
C GLN A 187 8.21 0.51 5.58
N SER A 188 9.46 0.57 6.03
CA SER A 188 10.66 0.55 5.19
C SER A 188 11.72 -0.29 5.89
N TRP A 189 12.43 -1.11 5.13
CA TRP A 189 13.52 -1.94 5.63
C TRP A 189 14.53 -2.20 4.51
N ARG A 190 15.72 -2.67 4.88
CA ARG A 190 16.80 -3.00 3.96
C ARG A 190 17.11 -4.50 4.02
N GLN A 191 17.80 -4.97 3.00
CA GLN A 191 18.23 -6.37 2.89
C GLN A 191 19.08 -6.88 4.07
N ASP A 192 19.72 -5.97 4.81
CA ASP A 192 20.64 -6.22 5.94
C ASP A 192 19.95 -6.06 7.31
N ASP A 193 18.69 -5.64 7.33
CA ASP A 193 17.91 -5.51 8.56
C ASP A 193 17.43 -6.91 9.02
N ALA A 194 18.33 -7.66 9.67
CA ALA A 194 18.06 -9.02 10.14
C ALA A 194 17.40 -9.07 11.53
N GLY A 195 16.61 -10.12 11.78
CA GLY A 195 16.10 -10.46 13.12
C GLY A 195 14.91 -9.62 13.60
N VAL A 196 14.31 -8.80 12.74
CA VAL A 196 13.12 -8.00 13.01
C VAL A 196 12.10 -8.17 11.87
N THR A 197 10.82 -7.88 12.14
CA THR A 197 9.79 -7.77 11.09
C THR A 197 9.31 -6.32 11.08
N PRO A 198 9.35 -5.63 9.91
CA PRO A 198 9.90 -6.10 8.64
C PRO A 198 11.43 -6.31 8.70
N GLY A 199 11.95 -7.21 7.87
CA GLY A 199 13.39 -7.52 7.83
C GLY A 199 13.72 -8.61 6.83
N CYS A 200 15.02 -8.82 6.58
CA CYS A 200 15.52 -9.74 5.57
C CYS A 200 16.72 -10.57 6.05
N SER A 201 16.95 -11.68 5.37
CA SER A 201 18.22 -12.39 5.35
C SER A 201 18.72 -12.46 3.91
N SER A 202 19.95 -12.00 3.70
CA SER A 202 20.62 -12.03 2.41
C SER A 202 21.60 -13.21 2.37
N GLY A 203 21.57 -13.97 1.27
CA GLY A 203 22.59 -14.94 0.93
C GLY A 203 23.89 -14.26 0.49
N GLU A 204 24.94 -15.07 0.34
CA GLU A 204 26.20 -14.61 -0.24
C GLU A 204 26.05 -14.31 -1.73
N TYR A 205 26.93 -13.48 -2.25
CA TYR A 205 27.01 -13.24 -3.69
C TYR A 205 27.68 -14.40 -4.40
N GLU A 206 26.99 -14.96 -5.39
CA GLU A 206 27.48 -15.99 -6.28
C GLU A 206 27.89 -15.38 -7.62
N LYS A 207 29.09 -15.70 -8.09
CA LYS A 207 29.57 -15.26 -9.40
C LYS A 207 29.07 -16.23 -10.48
N THR A 208 28.26 -15.76 -11.41
CA THR A 208 27.67 -16.57 -12.50
C THR A 208 28.29 -16.35 -13.87
N GLY A 209 29.23 -15.40 -13.98
CA GLY A 209 29.98 -15.10 -15.19
C GLY A 209 31.07 -14.08 -14.91
N ASP A 210 31.78 -13.63 -15.93
CA ASP A 210 32.97 -12.78 -15.75
C ASP A 210 32.69 -11.47 -15.01
N SER A 211 31.48 -10.91 -15.18
CA SER A 211 31.03 -9.64 -14.61
C SER A 211 29.64 -9.70 -13.95
N ASN A 212 29.13 -10.90 -13.71
CA ASN A 212 27.75 -11.14 -13.28
C ASN A 212 27.76 -11.76 -11.90
N TRP A 213 27.01 -11.15 -11.00
CA TRP A 213 26.82 -11.59 -9.63
C TRP A 213 25.35 -11.75 -9.36
N GLU A 214 25.00 -12.72 -8.54
CA GLU A 214 23.64 -12.90 -8.07
C GLU A 214 23.62 -13.25 -6.60
N ARG A 215 22.47 -13.06 -5.96
CA ARG A 215 22.22 -13.53 -4.61
C ARG A 215 20.73 -13.69 -4.38
N ASP A 216 20.40 -14.56 -3.44
CA ASP A 216 19.05 -14.71 -2.95
C ASP A 216 18.87 -13.86 -1.68
N ILE A 217 17.74 -13.15 -1.60
CA ILE A 217 17.32 -12.34 -0.47
C ILE A 217 15.93 -12.84 -0.07
N VAL A 218 15.76 -13.16 1.21
CA VAL A 218 14.47 -13.59 1.76
C VAL A 218 14.04 -12.57 2.78
N CYS A 219 12.87 -11.98 2.61
CA CYS A 219 12.33 -10.98 3.53
C CYS A 219 11.00 -11.41 4.13
N THR A 220 10.70 -10.85 5.30
CA THR A 220 9.39 -10.91 5.94
C THR A 220 8.92 -9.50 6.27
N PHE A 221 7.63 -9.23 6.11
CA PHE A 221 7.05 -7.91 6.35
C PHE A 221 5.60 -8.01 6.77
N HIS A 222 5.07 -6.94 7.37
CA HIS A 222 3.66 -6.91 7.78
C HIS A 222 2.75 -6.65 6.58
N CYS A 223 1.71 -7.46 6.51
CA CYS A 223 0.58 -7.36 5.60
C CYS A 223 -0.69 -7.81 6.37
#